data_AF-A0A4Q6CL67-F1
#
_entry.id   AF-A0A4Q6CL67-F1
#
_cell.length_a   1.000
_cell.length_b   1.000
_cell.length_c   1.000
_cell.angle_alpha   90.00
_cell.angle_beta   90.00
_cell.angle_gamma   90.00
#
_symmetry.space_group_name_H-M   'P 1'
#
loop_
_entity.id
_entity.type
_entity.pdbx_description
1 polymer ?
#
loop_
_entity_poly.entity_id
_entity_poly.type
_entity_poly.pdbx_seq_one_letter_code
_entity_poly.pdbx_strand_id
1 'polypeptide(L)' 'MNNSNNNQFFDILVAKEYEARHGDGFEKRTAWNRVGRAWPSKSGGSLSFELYMFPGQRYVMQIEQKPRESAAT' A
#
# COMPACT_ATOMS: atom_id res chain seq x y z
N MET A 1 -19.51 -18.36 -15.83
CA MET A 1 -19.36 -17.12 -15.04
C MET A 1 -18.30 -17.39 -13.98
N ASN A 2 -17.05 -16.94 -14.21
CA ASN A 2 -15.95 -17.17 -13.27
C ASN A 2 -16.08 -16.25 -12.06
N ASN A 3 -16.50 -16.83 -10.95
CA ASN A 3 -16.69 -16.16 -9.68
C ASN A 3 -15.33 -15.84 -9.04
N SER A 4 -14.68 -14.78 -9.51
CA SER A 4 -13.32 -14.35 -9.12
C SER A 4 -13.36 -13.41 -7.90
N ASN A 5 -14.23 -13.69 -6.93
CA ASN A 5 -14.67 -12.73 -5.92
C ASN A 5 -14.24 -13.05 -4.48
N ASN A 6 -13.11 -13.72 -4.24
CA ASN A 6 -12.69 -14.00 -2.87
C ASN A 6 -11.27 -13.51 -2.57
N ASN A 7 -11.20 -12.44 -1.77
CA ASN A 7 -10.03 -11.78 -1.17
C ASN A 7 -9.33 -10.66 -1.96
N GLN A 8 -10.09 -9.75 -2.56
CA GLN A 8 -9.54 -8.44 -2.86
C GLN A 8 -9.36 -7.66 -1.55
N PHE A 9 -8.10 -7.44 -1.15
CA PHE A 9 -7.72 -6.58 -0.03
C PHE A 9 -6.65 -5.59 -0.48
N PHE A 10 -6.51 -4.48 0.24
CA PHE A 10 -5.56 -3.42 -0.05
C PHE A 10 -4.56 -3.32 1.10
N ASP A 11 -3.28 -3.14 0.77
CA ASP A 11 -2.28 -2.86 1.78
C ASP A 11 -2.30 -1.40 2.18
N ILE A 12 -2.21 -1.16 3.49
CA ILE A 12 -2.04 0.17 4.07
C ILE A 12 -0.55 0.32 4.36
N LEU A 13 0.04 1.33 3.73
CA LEU A 13 1.46 1.60 3.80
C LEU A 13 1.73 2.92 4.51
N VAL A 14 2.92 3.01 5.09
CA VAL A 14 3.42 4.17 5.79
C VAL A 14 4.81 4.53 5.29
N ALA A 15 5.00 5.79 4.90
CA ALA A 15 6.30 6.29 4.46
C ALA A 15 7.20 6.55 5.67
N LYS A 16 8.37 5.94 5.72
CA LYS A 16 9.40 6.21 6.71
C LYS A 16 10.64 6.74 6.00
N GLU A 17 10.93 8.01 6.21
CA GLU A 17 12.19 8.61 5.74
C GLU A 17 13.34 8.17 6.64
N TYR A 18 14.49 7.89 6.04
CA TYR A 18 15.71 7.53 6.74
C TYR A 18 16.94 7.94 5.93
N GLU A 19 18.06 8.10 6.60
CA GLU A 19 19.35 8.34 5.96
C GLU A 19 20.11 7.01 5.87
N ALA A 20 20.52 6.65 4.67
CA ALA A 20 21.31 5.47 4.40
C ALA A 20 22.73 5.90 4.02
N ARG A 21 23.74 5.21 4.57
CA ARG A 21 25.12 5.42 4.13
C ARG A 21 25.28 4.87 2.72
N HIS A 22 25.76 5.71 1.81
CA HIS A 22 26.01 5.35 0.42
C HIS A 22 27.38 5.88 0.01
N GLY A 23 28.36 4.98 -0.09
CA GLY A 23 29.77 5.36 -0.24
C GLY A 23 30.26 6.18 0.95
N ASP A 24 30.84 7.35 0.66
CA ASP A 24 31.39 8.26 1.67
C ASP A 24 30.37 9.27 2.23
N GLY A 25 29.10 9.21 1.78
CA GLY A 25 28.04 10.14 2.17
C GLY A 25 26.77 9.47 2.72
N PHE A 26 25.82 10.32 3.12
CA PHE A 26 24.45 9.92 3.49
C PHE A 26 23.46 10.32 2.40
N GLU A 27 22.57 9.41 2.05
CA GLU A 27 21.49 9.63 1.11
C GLU A 27 20.15 9.51 1.84
N LYS A 28 19.25 10.48 1.63
CA LYS A 28 17.87 10.42 2.13
C LYS A 28 17.07 9.44 1.29
N ARG A 29 16.43 8.48 1.95
CA ARG A 29 15.60 7.45 1.33
C ARG A 29 14.26 7.34 2.04
N THR A 30 13.27 6.82 1.33
CA THR A 30 11.94 6.55 1.86
C THR A 30 11.64 5.06 1.76
N ALA A 31 11.34 4.42 2.88
CA ALA A 31 10.82 3.06 2.94
C ALA A 31 9.30 3.10 3.09
N TRP A 32 8.59 2.28 2.32
CA TRP A 32 7.16 2.08 2.45
C TRP A 32 6.91 0.82 3.27
N ASN A 33 6.47 0.98 4.52
CA ASN A 33 6.25 -0.14 5.44
C ASN A 33 4.77 -0.47 5.50
N ARG A 34 4.43 -1.75 5.40
CA ARG A 34 3.06 -2.22 5.58
C ARG A 34 2.68 -2.18 7.05
N VAL A 35 1.51 -1.61 7.34
CA VAL A 35 1.01 -1.40 8.70
C VAL A 35 -0.43 -1.88 8.91
N GLY A 36 -1.08 -2.31 7.82
CA GLY A 36 -2.47 -2.75 7.89
C GLY A 36 -2.98 -3.30 6.57
N ARG A 37 -4.26 -3.65 6.58
CA ARG A 37 -5.03 -4.10 5.41
C ARG A 37 -6.41 -3.46 5.42
N ALA A 38 -6.95 -3.22 4.23
CA ALA A 38 -8.33 -2.78 4.03
C ALA A 38 -9.08 -3.73 3.10
N TRP A 39 -10.39 -3.84 3.30
CA TRP A 39 -11.30 -4.63 2.46
C TRP A 39 -12.45 -3.77 1.95
N PRO A 40 -12.85 -3.96 0.68
CA PRO A 40 -14.04 -3.32 0.15
C PRO A 40 -15.28 -3.83 0.90
N SER A 41 -16.20 -2.93 1.24
CA SER A 41 -17.51 -3.33 1.74
C SER A 41 -18.35 -3.97 0.63
N LYS A 42 -19.26 -4.86 1.04
CA LYS A 42 -20.22 -5.50 0.12
C LYS A 42 -21.15 -4.50 -0.57
N SER A 43 -21.37 -3.32 0.02
CA SER A 43 -22.27 -2.27 -0.49
C SER A 43 -21.57 -1.20 -1.32
N GLY A 44 -20.26 -1.31 -1.58
CA GLY A 44 -19.54 -0.46 -2.52
C GLY A 44 -19.26 0.99 -2.07
N GLY A 45 -19.69 1.38 -0.86
CA GLY A 45 -19.54 2.74 -0.34
C GLY A 45 -18.59 2.91 0.85
N SER A 46 -18.19 1.81 1.51
CA SER A 46 -17.31 1.85 2.68
C SER A 46 -16.12 0.89 2.57
N LEU A 47 -15.08 1.16 3.36
CA LEU A 47 -13.91 0.33 3.55
C LEU A 47 -13.81 -0.04 5.03
N SER A 48 -13.50 -1.29 5.31
CA SER A 48 -13.13 -1.74 6.65
C SER A 48 -11.65 -2.03 6.66
N PHE A 49 -10.94 -1.66 7.73
CA PHE A 49 -9.51 -1.89 7.83
C PHE A 49 -9.05 -2.25 9.23
N GLU A 50 -7.92 -2.95 9.28
CA GLU A 50 -7.15 -3.22 10.49
C GLU A 50 -5.80 -2.53 10.32
N LEU A 51 -5.45 -1.64 11.26
CA LEU A 51 -4.28 -0.77 11.17
C LEU A 51 -3.65 -0.53 12.54
N TYR A 52 -2.33 -0.62 12.60
CA TYR A 52 -1.55 -0.11 13.72
C TYR A 52 -1.18 1.38 13.49
N MET A 53 -1.56 2.25 14.43
CA MET A 53 -1.31 3.70 14.32
C MET A 53 -0.04 4.14 15.06
N PHE A 54 0.89 4.71 14.31
CA PHE A 54 1.99 5.53 14.79
C PHE A 54 1.61 7.03 14.82
N PRO A 55 1.90 7.75 15.93
CA PRO A 55 1.67 9.19 16.03
C PRO A 55 2.45 10.00 14.98
N GLY A 56 1.86 11.09 14.48
CA GLY A 56 2.53 12.04 13.59
C GLY A 56 2.78 11.55 12.16
N GLN A 57 2.21 10.41 11.79
CA GLN A 57 2.54 9.72 10.56
C GLN A 57 1.38 9.71 9.55
N ARG A 58 1.70 9.84 8.25
CA ARG A 58 0.73 9.78 7.15
C ARG A 58 0.67 8.38 6.55
N TYR A 59 -0.54 7.90 6.26
CA TYR A 59 -0.83 6.57 5.72
C TYR A 59 -1.39 6.67 4.31
N VAL A 60 -1.04 5.72 3.45
CA VAL A 60 -1.55 5.63 2.09
C VAL A 60 -2.12 4.23 1.87
N MET A 61 -3.32 4.17 1.29
CA MET A 61 -3.91 2.91 0.81
C MET A 61 -3.69 2.83 -0.69
N GLN A 62 -2.94 1.82 -1.14
CA GLN A 62 -2.71 1.61 -2.56
C GLN A 62 -3.68 0.54 -3.08
N ILE A 63 -4.53 0.94 -4.02
CA ILE A 63 -5.31 0.01 -4.82
C ILE A 63 -4.32 -0.67 -5.76
N GLU A 64 -4.11 -1.97 -5.61
CA GLU A 64 -3.30 -2.76 -6.53
C GLU A 64 -3.98 -2.67 -7.91
N GLN A 65 -3.48 -1.76 -8.75
CA GLN A 65 -3.86 -1.74 -10.16
C GLN A 65 -3.22 -2.97 -10.75
N LYS A 66 -4.05 -3.89 -11.29
CA LYS A 66 -3.54 -5.01 -12.10
C LYS A 66 -2.46 -4.47 -13.05
N PRO A 67 -1.35 -5.19 -13.26
CA PRO A 67 -0.35 -4.77 -14.22
C PRO A 67 -1.08 -4.41 -15.50
N ARG A 68 -0.92 -3.17 -15.97
CA ARG A 68 -1.30 -2.81 -17.34
C ARG A 68 -0.51 -3.79 -18.19
N GLU A 69 -1.20 -4.80 -18.71
CA GLU A 69 -0.68 -5.68 -19.74
C GLU A 69 -0.14 -4.73 -20.80
N SER A 70 1.19 -4.67 -20.93
CA SER A 70 1.85 -3.84 -21.91
C SER A 70 1.16 -4.12 -23.22
N ALA A 71 0.53 -3.10 -23.81
CA ALA A 71 0.03 -3.17 -25.16
C ALA A 71 1.23 -3.58 -26.03
N ALA A 72 1.28 -4.86 -26.38
CA ALA A 72 2.24 -5.39 -27.32
C ALA A 72 1.90 -4.72 -28.65
N THR A 73 2.83 -3.88 -29.09
CA THR A 73 2.87 -3.24 -30.40
C THR A 73 3.01 -4.27 -31.50
#